data_AF-A0A926IET4-F1
#
_entry.id   AF-A0A926IET4-F1
#
_cell.length_a   1.000
_cell.length_b   1.000
_cell.length_c   1.000
_cell.angle_alpha   90.00
_cell.angle_beta   90.00
_cell.angle_gamma   90.00
#
_symmetry.space_group_name_H-M   'P 1'
#
loop_
_entity.id
_entity.type
_entity.pdbx_description
1 polymer ?
#
loop_
_entity_poly.entity_id
_entity_poly.type
_entity_poly.pdbx_seq_one_letter_code
_entity_poly.pdbx_strand_id
1 'polypeptide(L)'
;MSYLLKHFEVAHKQTHTALQDAMDLYEILKKAEPDTWIPVGVDRNNKHYDPEYERLQKEELKQRLEQARQNIINNIFNNKNVVFTGKMASDRKTMLEIATKYGAKATDSVTKKTNLLVVGEKAGSKLAKAQSLGIKIITEEEFYKLISFK
;
A
#
# COMPACT_ATOMS: atom_id res chain seq x y z
N MET A 1 19.79 -5.44 -35.55
CA MET A 1 19.54 -5.50 -34.08
C MET A 1 20.83 -5.52 -33.23
N SER A 2 22.01 -5.88 -33.76
CA SER A 2 23.25 -6.09 -32.97
C SER A 2 24.08 -4.84 -32.65
N TYR A 3 23.97 -3.76 -33.44
CA TYR A 3 24.79 -2.55 -33.29
C TYR A 3 24.47 -1.77 -32.00
N LEU A 4 23.19 -1.54 -31.71
CA LEU A 4 22.77 -0.77 -30.53
C LEU A 4 23.16 -1.46 -29.22
N LEU A 5 23.01 -2.78 -29.14
CA LEU A 5 23.40 -3.55 -27.94
C LEU A 5 24.90 -3.48 -27.68
N LYS A 6 25.72 -3.52 -28.74
CA LYS A 6 27.18 -3.38 -28.63
C LYS A 6 27.58 -1.94 -28.27
N HIS A 7 26.89 -0.94 -28.81
CA HIS A 7 27.15 0.47 -28.57
C HIS A 7 26.85 0.89 -27.13
N PHE A 8 25.76 0.37 -26.54
CA PHE A 8 25.40 0.62 -25.15
C PHE A 8 25.98 -0.41 -24.16
N GLU A 9 26.91 -1.26 -24.61
CA GLU A 9 27.56 -2.30 -23.80
C GLU A 9 26.58 -3.23 -23.07
N VAL A 10 25.39 -3.43 -23.62
CA VAL A 10 24.38 -4.34 -23.06
C VAL A 10 24.73 -5.76 -23.51
N ALA A 11 25.80 -6.30 -22.92
CA ALA A 11 26.37 -7.59 -23.29
C ALA A 11 25.55 -8.79 -22.77
N HIS A 12 24.73 -8.59 -21.72
CA HIS A 12 24.04 -9.67 -21.02
C HIS A 12 22.64 -9.29 -20.53
N LYS A 13 21.84 -10.33 -20.25
CA LYS A 13 20.51 -10.21 -19.64
C LYS A 13 20.67 -9.64 -18.22
N GLN A 14 20.10 -8.47 -17.97
CA GLN A 14 20.16 -7.81 -16.67
C GLN A 14 18.89 -8.11 -15.87
N THR A 15 19.03 -8.20 -14.54
CA THR A 15 17.90 -8.23 -13.61
C THR A 15 17.70 -6.84 -13.03
N HIS A 16 16.51 -6.29 -13.23
CA HIS A 16 16.13 -4.96 -12.75
C HIS A 16 14.81 -5.02 -12.00
N THR A 17 14.58 -4.01 -11.18
CA THR A 17 13.30 -3.80 -10.49
C THR A 17 12.59 -2.64 -11.18
N ALA A 18 11.25 -2.64 -11.16
CA ALA A 18 10.47 -1.53 -11.71
C ALA A 18 10.85 -0.18 -11.09
N LEU A 19 11.31 -0.16 -9.83
CA LEU A 19 11.80 1.05 -9.18
C LEU A 19 13.12 1.52 -9.79
N GLN A 20 14.06 0.60 -10.03
CA GLN A 20 15.35 0.92 -10.65
C GLN A 20 15.15 1.48 -12.07
N ASP A 21 14.27 0.85 -12.86
CA ASP A 21 13.96 1.31 -14.21
C ASP A 21 13.38 2.74 -14.22
N ALA A 22 12.50 3.05 -13.26
CA ALA A 22 11.95 4.39 -13.10
C ALA A 22 13.01 5.43 -12.71
N MET A 23 13.97 5.05 -11.86
CA MET A 23 15.08 5.91 -11.43
C MET A 23 16.07 6.17 -12.57
N ASP A 24 16.42 5.13 -13.34
CA ASP A 24 17.33 5.26 -14.48
C ASP A 24 16.72 6.12 -15.58
N LEU A 25 15.42 5.93 -15.86
CA LEU A 25 14.69 6.78 -16.79
C LEU A 25 14.66 8.25 -16.32
N TYR A 26 14.46 8.49 -15.02
CA TYR A 26 14.46 9.84 -14.46
C TYR A 26 15.79 10.56 -14.66
N GLU A 27 16.92 9.87 -14.48
CA GLU A 27 18.25 10.44 -14.72
C GLU A 27 18.53 10.70 -16.21
N ILE A 28 17.99 9.88 -17.10
CA ILE A 28 18.03 10.15 -18.55
C ILE A 28 17.22 11.40 -18.88
N LEU A 29 16.01 11.52 -18.35
CA LEU A 29 15.11 12.65 -18.62
C LEU A 29 15.68 13.99 -18.15
N LYS A 30 16.36 14.00 -16.99
CA LYS A 30 17.09 15.18 -16.51
C LYS A 30 18.17 15.65 -17.47
N LYS A 31 18.84 14.74 -18.18
CA LYS A 31 19.90 15.08 -19.14
C LYS A 31 19.34 15.42 -20.51
N ALA A 32 18.28 14.72 -20.91
CA ALA A 32 17.61 14.93 -22.18
C ALA A 32 16.84 16.26 -22.23
N GLU A 33 16.41 16.76 -21.05
CA GLU A 33 15.66 18.01 -20.88
C GLU A 33 14.62 18.25 -21.98
N PRO A 34 13.67 17.31 -22.18
CA PRO A 34 12.71 17.44 -23.25
C PRO A 34 11.85 18.69 -23.02
N ASP A 35 11.78 19.53 -24.03
CA ASP A 35 10.98 20.75 -24.08
C ASP A 35 9.48 20.46 -24.18
N THR A 36 9.12 19.34 -24.83
CA THR A 36 7.73 18.94 -25.07
C THR A 36 7.46 17.51 -24.59
N TRP A 37 6.45 17.37 -23.73
CA TRP A 37 5.92 16.08 -23.30
C TRP A 37 4.69 15.69 -24.10
N ILE A 38 4.77 14.59 -24.85
CA ILE A 38 3.64 14.06 -25.64
C ILE A 38 2.98 12.93 -24.84
N PRO A 39 1.71 13.07 -24.43
CA PRO A 39 1.01 12.01 -23.73
C PRO A 39 0.92 10.72 -24.55
N VAL A 40 0.94 9.58 -23.85
CA VAL A 40 0.76 8.27 -24.47
C VAL A 40 -0.61 8.22 -25.16
N GLY A 41 -0.63 7.84 -26.43
CA GLY A 41 -1.86 7.77 -27.24
C GLY A 41 -2.12 9.00 -28.11
N VAL A 42 -1.28 10.04 -28.03
CA VAL A 42 -1.36 11.20 -28.94
C VAL A 42 -0.50 10.94 -30.18
N ASP A 43 -1.13 10.93 -31.36
CA ASP A 43 -0.42 10.85 -32.63
C ASP A 43 0.33 12.17 -32.88
N ARG A 44 1.66 12.08 -33.06
CA ARG A 44 2.55 13.22 -33.30
C ARG A 44 2.21 13.98 -34.58
N ASN A 45 1.56 13.33 -35.53
CA ASN A 45 1.18 13.90 -36.82
C ASN A 45 -0.25 14.45 -36.84
N ASN A 46 -1.08 14.07 -35.86
CA ASN A 46 -2.46 14.53 -35.77
C ASN A 46 -2.55 15.74 -34.83
N LYS A 47 -2.44 16.94 -35.40
CA LYS A 47 -2.60 18.22 -34.68
C LYS A 47 -4.00 18.48 -34.14
N HIS A 48 -4.97 17.57 -34.36
CA HIS A 48 -6.29 17.71 -33.75
C HIS A 48 -6.22 17.35 -32.27
N TYR A 49 -6.02 18.39 -31.46
CA TYR A 49 -6.51 18.41 -30.10
C TYR A 49 -7.99 18.03 -30.12
N ASP A 50 -8.33 16.88 -29.56
CA ASP A 50 -9.71 16.48 -29.30
C ASP A 50 -10.10 16.95 -27.88
N PRO A 51 -10.92 18.00 -27.76
CA PRO A 51 -11.35 18.51 -26.46
C PRO A 51 -12.16 17.47 -25.67
N GLU A 52 -12.80 16.51 -26.35
CA GLU A 52 -13.56 15.43 -25.71
C GLU A 52 -12.62 14.44 -25.01
N TYR A 53 -11.51 14.08 -25.66
CA TYR A 53 -10.49 13.21 -25.07
C TYR A 53 -9.89 13.79 -23.79
N GLU A 54 -9.52 15.08 -23.77
CA GLU A 54 -8.97 15.72 -22.56
C GLU A 54 -10.01 15.79 -21.43
N ARG A 55 -11.29 16.05 -21.76
CA ARG A 55 -12.39 16.03 -20.78
C ARG A 55 -12.57 14.65 -20.18
N LEU A 56 -12.57 13.60 -21.00
CA LEU A 56 -12.71 12.21 -20.55
C LEU A 56 -11.56 11.82 -19.61
N GLN A 57 -10.31 12.15 -19.96
CA GLN A 57 -9.17 11.88 -19.08
C GLN A 57 -9.23 12.65 -17.76
N LYS A 58 -9.63 13.92 -17.78
CA LYS A 58 -9.81 14.72 -16.55
C LYS A 58 -10.92 14.15 -15.67
N GLU A 59 -12.02 13.71 -16.25
CA GLU A 59 -13.13 13.11 -15.50
C GLU A 59 -12.73 11.73 -14.94
N GLU A 60 -12.03 10.90 -15.71
CA GLU A 60 -11.50 9.62 -15.21
C GLU A 60 -10.52 9.83 -14.05
N LEU A 61 -9.58 10.77 -14.20
CA LEU A 61 -8.65 11.13 -13.13
C LEU A 61 -9.39 11.63 -11.89
N LYS A 62 -10.39 12.49 -12.06
CA LYS A 62 -11.23 13.00 -10.97
C LYS A 62 -11.99 11.88 -10.27
N GLN A 63 -12.54 10.92 -11.02
CA GLN A 63 -13.20 9.74 -10.46
C GLN A 63 -12.22 8.87 -9.67
N ARG A 64 -11.01 8.62 -10.20
CA ARG A 64 -9.96 7.86 -9.49
C ARG A 64 -9.53 8.57 -8.20
N LEU A 65 -9.38 9.89 -8.25
CA LEU A 65 -9.05 10.71 -7.07
C LEU A 65 -10.18 10.70 -6.05
N GLU A 66 -11.43 10.76 -6.48
CA GLU A 66 -12.58 10.67 -5.58
C GLU A 66 -12.67 9.28 -4.96
N GLN A 67 -12.50 8.20 -5.74
CA GLN A 67 -12.40 6.84 -5.21
C GLN A 67 -11.25 6.69 -4.21
N ALA A 68 -10.09 7.29 -4.49
CA ALA A 68 -8.96 7.30 -3.55
C ALA A 68 -9.27 8.09 -2.26
N ARG A 69 -10.01 9.20 -2.35
CA ARG A 69 -10.49 9.97 -1.19
C ARG A 69 -11.54 9.22 -0.38
N GLN A 70 -12.45 8.50 -1.03
CA GLN A 70 -13.40 7.63 -0.35
C GLN A 70 -12.72 6.40 0.28
N ASN A 71 -11.57 6.00 -0.27
CA ASN A 71 -10.67 4.99 0.32
C ASN A 71 -9.69 5.57 1.35
N ILE A 72 -9.94 6.75 1.93
CA ILE A 72 -9.20 7.18 3.13
C ILE A 72 -9.56 6.21 4.24
N ILE A 73 -8.68 5.23 4.43
CA ILE A 73 -8.77 4.35 5.58
C ILE A 73 -8.46 5.22 6.80
N ASN A 74 -9.48 5.43 7.63
CA ASN A 74 -9.28 6.10 8.91
C ASN A 74 -8.18 5.37 9.68
N ASN A 75 -7.15 6.09 10.12
CA ASN A 75 -6.08 5.56 10.97
C ASN A 75 -6.61 5.34 12.39
N ILE A 76 -7.61 4.48 12.56
CA ILE A 76 -8.30 4.21 13.83
C ILE A 76 -7.29 3.76 14.90
N PHE A 77 -6.25 3.04 14.47
CA PHE A 77 -5.21 2.57 15.37
C PHE A 77 -4.04 3.55 15.55
N ASN A 78 -3.88 4.59 14.73
CA ASN A 78 -2.86 5.65 14.89
C ASN A 78 -1.47 5.13 15.33
N ASN A 79 -0.90 4.16 14.60
CA ASN A 79 0.39 3.51 14.88
C ASN A 79 0.47 2.70 16.19
N LYS A 80 -0.67 2.36 16.82
CA LYS A 80 -0.71 1.49 18.00
C LYS A 80 -0.26 0.07 17.65
N ASN A 81 0.45 -0.55 18.59
CA ASN A 81 0.89 -1.93 18.45
C ASN A 81 -0.25 -2.89 18.79
N VAL A 82 -0.68 -3.70 17.82
CA VAL A 82 -1.78 -4.67 17.95
C VAL A 82 -1.21 -6.08 17.81
N VAL A 83 -1.66 -7.00 18.67
CA VAL A 83 -1.27 -8.42 18.67
C VAL A 83 -2.53 -9.26 18.58
N PHE A 84 -2.49 -10.36 17.83
CA PHE A 84 -3.59 -11.33 17.72
C PHE A 84 -3.18 -12.67 18.35
N THR A 85 -4.04 -13.29 19.17
CA THR A 85 -3.73 -14.58 19.80
C THR A 85 -4.96 -15.45 20.02
N GLY A 86 -4.79 -16.77 19.95
CA GLY A 86 -5.87 -17.74 20.00
C GLY A 86 -6.35 -18.16 18.60
N LYS A 87 -7.37 -19.00 18.58
CA LYS A 87 -8.08 -19.45 17.38
C LYS A 87 -9.17 -18.43 17.05
N MET A 88 -9.12 -17.92 15.83
CA MET A 88 -10.02 -16.89 15.29
C MET A 88 -10.94 -17.51 14.24
N ALA A 89 -12.04 -16.84 13.93
CA ALA A 89 -12.88 -17.19 12.78
C ALA A 89 -12.17 -16.86 11.47
N SER A 90 -11.47 -15.72 11.43
CA SER A 90 -10.69 -15.28 10.27
C SER A 90 -9.24 -15.72 10.31
N ASP A 91 -8.63 -15.86 9.12
CA ASP A 91 -7.20 -16.13 9.01
C ASP A 91 -6.37 -15.00 9.63
N ARG A 92 -5.33 -15.38 10.39
CA ARG A 92 -4.51 -14.43 11.13
C ARG A 92 -3.79 -13.46 10.20
N LYS A 93 -3.36 -13.89 9.02
CA LYS A 93 -2.68 -13.02 8.05
C LYS A 93 -3.63 -11.93 7.57
N THR A 94 -4.86 -12.30 7.22
CA THR A 94 -5.91 -11.36 6.83
C THR A 94 -6.18 -10.32 7.92
N MET A 95 -6.23 -10.73 9.19
CA MET A 95 -6.44 -9.83 10.32
C MET A 95 -5.28 -8.83 10.50
N LEU A 96 -4.04 -9.29 10.34
CA LEU A 96 -2.86 -8.42 10.40
C LEU A 96 -2.86 -7.40 9.25
N GLU A 97 -3.21 -7.83 8.04
CA GLU A 97 -3.33 -6.96 6.87
C GLU A 97 -4.42 -5.89 7.07
N ILE A 98 -5.58 -6.30 7.57
CA ILE A 98 -6.68 -5.38 7.90
C ILE A 98 -6.21 -4.38 8.96
N ALA A 99 -5.64 -4.84 10.09
CA ALA A 99 -5.18 -3.94 11.14
C ALA A 99 -4.14 -2.93 10.63
N THR A 100 -3.22 -3.38 9.79
CA THR A 100 -2.18 -2.53 9.16
C THR A 100 -2.80 -1.49 8.23
N LYS A 101 -3.82 -1.86 7.44
CA LYS A 101 -4.59 -0.93 6.62
C LYS A 101 -5.19 0.21 7.45
N TYR A 102 -5.70 -0.09 8.64
CA TYR A 102 -6.25 0.90 9.60
C TYR A 102 -5.19 1.55 10.51
N GLY A 103 -3.91 1.46 10.14
CA GLY A 103 -2.81 2.18 10.80
C GLY A 103 -2.22 1.49 12.02
N ALA A 104 -2.49 0.21 12.26
CA ALA A 104 -1.85 -0.52 13.35
C ALA A 104 -0.44 -0.98 12.98
N LYS A 105 0.41 -1.10 14.00
CA LYS A 105 1.65 -1.87 13.94
C LYS A 105 1.36 -3.27 14.43
N ALA A 106 1.16 -4.19 13.50
CA ALA A 106 0.82 -5.57 13.82
C ALA A 106 2.09 -6.33 14.24
N THR A 107 2.08 -6.95 15.42
CA THR A 107 3.25 -7.69 15.96
C THR A 107 2.81 -9.03 16.56
N ASP A 108 3.70 -10.03 16.57
CA ASP A 108 3.37 -11.37 17.08
C ASP A 108 3.65 -11.55 18.59
N SER A 109 4.33 -10.59 19.20
CA SER A 109 4.80 -10.67 20.58
C SER A 109 4.13 -9.64 21.47
N VAL A 110 3.62 -10.10 22.60
CA VAL A 110 3.13 -9.22 23.67
C VAL A 110 4.32 -8.64 24.42
N THR A 111 4.47 -7.32 24.36
CA THR A 111 5.53 -6.54 25.01
C THR A 111 4.94 -5.36 25.78
N LYS A 112 5.74 -4.65 26.57
CA LYS A 112 5.30 -3.40 27.23
C LYS A 112 4.86 -2.31 26.24
N LYS A 113 5.27 -2.40 24.96
CA LYS A 113 4.86 -1.46 23.90
C LYS A 113 3.54 -1.84 23.24
N THR A 114 3.03 -3.05 23.49
CA THR A 114 1.75 -3.51 22.94
C THR A 114 0.61 -2.70 23.53
N ASN A 115 -0.23 -2.12 22.68
CA ASN A 115 -1.35 -1.29 23.10
C ASN A 115 -2.67 -2.06 23.15
N LEU A 116 -2.81 -3.09 22.30
CA LEU A 116 -4.05 -3.85 22.14
C LEU A 116 -3.74 -5.33 21.86
N LEU A 117 -4.41 -6.22 22.59
CA LEU A 117 -4.43 -7.66 22.30
C LEU A 117 -5.84 -8.06 21.83
N VAL A 118 -5.93 -8.57 20.62
CA VAL A 118 -7.17 -9.18 20.10
C VAL A 118 -7.12 -10.68 20.39
N VAL A 119 -8.11 -11.17 21.11
CA VAL A 119 -8.16 -12.55 21.61
C VAL A 119 -9.30 -13.33 20.98
N GLY A 120 -8.97 -14.56 20.61
CA GLY A 120 -9.91 -15.58 20.14
C GLY A 120 -9.92 -16.74 21.13
N GLU A 121 -10.49 -17.87 20.71
CA GLU A 121 -10.57 -19.06 21.56
C GLU A 121 -9.18 -19.54 21.98
N LYS A 122 -9.04 -20.00 23.23
CA LYS A 122 -7.80 -20.61 23.77
C LYS A 122 -6.54 -19.72 23.64
N ALA A 123 -6.67 -18.41 23.88
CA ALA A 123 -5.58 -17.42 23.80
C ALA A 123 -4.32 -17.70 24.67
N GLY A 124 -4.42 -18.56 25.69
CA GLY A 124 -3.29 -19.17 26.39
C GLY A 124 -2.32 -18.20 27.07
N SER A 125 -1.02 -18.46 26.97
CA SER A 125 0.05 -17.76 27.68
C SER A 125 0.21 -16.27 27.32
N LYS A 126 -0.19 -15.87 26.11
CA LYS A 126 -0.15 -14.46 25.68
C LYS A 126 -1.22 -13.61 26.35
N LEU A 127 -2.39 -14.19 26.64
CA LEU A 127 -3.46 -13.52 27.39
C LEU A 127 -3.00 -13.19 28.81
N ALA A 128 -2.44 -14.18 29.52
CA ALA A 128 -1.93 -13.99 30.88
C ALA A 128 -0.84 -12.90 30.94
N LYS A 129 0.07 -12.87 29.95
CA LYS A 129 1.10 -11.83 29.84
C LYS A 129 0.52 -10.44 29.55
N ALA A 130 -0.53 -10.34 28.75
CA ALA A 130 -1.18 -9.06 28.48
C ALA A 130 -1.91 -8.52 29.72
N GLN A 131 -2.57 -9.40 30.47
CA GLN A 131 -3.24 -9.05 31.73
C GLN A 131 -2.24 -8.53 32.77
N SER A 132 -1.09 -9.19 32.94
CA SER A 132 -0.07 -8.74 33.90
C SER A 132 0.58 -7.41 33.55
N LEU A 133 0.61 -7.06 32.26
CA LEU A 133 1.12 -5.79 31.76
C LEU A 133 0.05 -4.69 31.68
N GLY A 134 -1.20 -4.97 32.03
CA GLY A 134 -2.31 -4.01 31.96
C GLY A 134 -2.68 -3.59 30.52
N ILE A 135 -2.43 -4.46 29.54
CA ILE A 135 -2.71 -4.18 28.13
C ILE A 135 -4.21 -4.32 27.87
N LYS A 136 -4.78 -3.45 27.01
CA LYS A 136 -6.18 -3.54 26.60
C LYS A 136 -6.41 -4.84 25.83
N ILE A 137 -7.39 -5.63 26.26
CA ILE A 137 -7.76 -6.90 25.63
C ILE A 137 -9.16 -6.74 25.05
N ILE A 138 -9.36 -7.16 23.80
CA ILE A 138 -10.64 -7.15 23.10
C ILE A 138 -10.88 -8.45 22.34
N THR A 139 -12.14 -8.77 22.04
CA THR A 139 -12.50 -9.93 21.20
C THR A 139 -12.34 -9.64 19.71
N GLU A 140 -12.37 -10.68 18.89
CA GLU A 140 -12.41 -10.57 17.43
C GLU A 140 -13.61 -9.73 16.96
N GLU A 141 -14.80 -9.94 17.54
CA GLU A 141 -16.01 -9.16 17.22
C GLU A 141 -15.84 -7.67 17.54
N GLU A 142 -15.22 -7.33 18.67
CA GLU A 142 -14.94 -5.96 19.05
C GLU A 142 -13.92 -5.31 18.12
N PHE A 143 -12.91 -6.06 17.66
CA PHE A 143 -11.98 -5.59 16.63
C PHE A 143 -12.72 -5.22 15.34
N TYR A 144 -13.64 -6.08 14.88
CA TYR A 144 -14.45 -5.80 13.70
C TYR A 144 -15.36 -4.59 13.89
N LYS A 145 -15.96 -4.42 15.08
CA LYS A 145 -16.72 -3.21 15.39
C LYS A 145 -15.84 -1.96 15.31
N LEU A 146 -14.62 -1.99 15.85
CA LEU A 146 -13.71 -0.84 15.80
C LEU A 146 -13.38 -0.39 14.38
N ILE A 147 -13.15 -1.33 13.45
CA ILE A 147 -12.82 -1.00 12.06
C ILE A 147 -14.04 -0.75 11.17
N SER A 148 -15.22 -1.21 11.59
CA SER A 148 -16.48 -1.06 10.83
C SER A 148 -17.20 0.26 11.12
N PHE A 149 -16.84 1.00 12.17
CA PHE A 149 -17.48 2.27 12.49
C PHE A 149 -16.97 3.39 11.56
N LYS A 150 -17.84 3.71 10.57
CA LYS A 150 -17.94 4.89 9.67
C LYS A 150 -16.69 5.74 9.43
#